data_AF-A0A8T7ENE2-F1
#
_entry.id   AF-A0A8T7ENE2-F1
#
_cell.length_a   1.000
_cell.length_b   1.000
_cell.length_c   1.000
_cell.angle_alpha   90.00
_cell.angle_beta   90.00
_cell.angle_gamma   90.00
#
_symmetry.space_group_name_H-M   'P 1'
#
loop_
_entity.id
_entity.type
_entity.pdbx_description
1 polymer ?
#
loop_
_entity_poly.entity_id
_entity_poly.type
_entity_poly.pdbx_seq_one_letter_code
_entity_poly.pdbx_strand_id
1 'polypeptide(L)'
;MTSGMAADLLDESGIVVASALLAESPTAAQGVICFQFLPPGQYSIQVTAAEYVATTPDTMTVTLRGGELPAVLEFGAQNIVDAHPQPSEAAAEESPQWPRLLTAAVGALIALVVMQALGLVIYLLRFRRRKPAKPSVSQTGQFKRPLT
;
A
#
# COMPACT_ATOMS: atom_id res chain seq x y z
N MET A 1 -15.45 -19.31 16.49
CA MET A 1 -14.79 -20.45 15.82
C MET A 1 -13.30 -20.20 15.92
N THR A 2 -12.59 -20.88 16.84
CA THR A 2 -11.13 -20.78 17.06
C THR A 2 -10.42 -22.03 16.50
N SER A 3 -11.00 -22.59 15.43
CA SER A 3 -10.50 -23.81 14.79
C SER A 3 -9.20 -23.47 14.07
N GLY A 4 -8.10 -24.11 14.44
CA GLY A 4 -6.81 -23.97 13.75
C GLY A 4 -5.64 -23.44 14.58
N MET A 5 -5.76 -23.35 15.91
CA MET A 5 -4.62 -23.15 16.81
C MET A 5 -4.20 -24.44 17.50
N ALA A 6 -2.90 -24.72 17.46
CA ALA A 6 -2.24 -25.79 18.19
C ALA A 6 -1.09 -25.21 19.00
N ALA A 7 -0.81 -25.80 20.16
CA ALA A 7 0.37 -25.50 20.96
C ALA A 7 1.17 -26.77 21.20
N ASP A 8 2.45 -26.70 20.88
CA ASP A 8 3.45 -27.70 21.18
C ASP A 8 4.27 -27.26 22.37
N LEU A 9 4.46 -28.16 23.32
CA LEU A 9 5.29 -27.97 24.49
C LEU A 9 6.57 -28.77 24.30
N LEU A 10 7.71 -28.08 24.33
CA LEU A 10 9.03 -28.63 24.17
C LEU A 10 9.78 -28.58 25.51
N ASP A 11 10.65 -29.55 25.75
CA ASP A 11 11.55 -29.58 26.91
C ASP A 11 12.84 -28.75 26.68
N GLU A 12 13.74 -28.74 27.67
CA GLU A 12 15.04 -28.06 27.61
C GLU A 12 15.90 -28.49 26.41
N SER A 13 15.73 -29.73 25.93
CA SER A 13 16.45 -30.27 24.77
C SER A 13 15.78 -29.95 23.42
N GLY A 14 14.63 -29.25 23.44
CA GLY A 14 13.85 -28.94 22.25
C GLY A 14 13.01 -30.11 21.74
N ILE A 15 12.76 -31.12 22.56
CA ILE A 15 11.91 -32.27 22.21
C ILE A 15 10.46 -31.96 22.60
N VAL A 16 9.53 -32.19 21.67
CA VAL A 16 8.09 -32.04 21.93
C VAL A 16 7.65 -33.12 22.92
N VAL A 17 7.25 -32.69 24.12
CA VAL A 17 6.76 -33.56 25.20
C VAL A 17 5.24 -33.61 25.28
N ALA A 18 4.54 -32.59 24.75
CA ALA A 18 3.10 -32.57 24.64
C ALA A 18 2.64 -31.67 23.49
N SER A 19 1.53 -32.02 22.86
CA SER A 19 0.87 -31.21 21.84
C SER A 19 -0.62 -31.15 22.15
N ALA A 20 -1.23 -29.98 22.01
CA ALA A 20 -2.66 -29.81 22.25
C ALA A 20 -3.28 -28.88 21.21
N LEU A 21 -4.44 -29.28 20.70
CA LEU A 21 -5.27 -28.46 19.83
C LEU A 21 -6.21 -27.62 20.70
N LEU A 22 -6.30 -26.32 20.43
CA LEU A 22 -7.19 -25.44 21.18
C LEU A 22 -8.65 -25.89 21.05
N ALA A 23 -9.03 -26.44 19.89
CA ALA A 23 -10.38 -26.95 19.62
C ALA A 23 -10.75 -28.19 20.44
N GLU A 24 -9.75 -28.97 20.89
CA GLU A 24 -9.95 -30.19 21.69
C GLU A 24 -9.89 -29.90 23.19
N SER A 25 -9.47 -28.69 23.58
CA SER A 25 -9.39 -28.28 24.97
C SER A 25 -10.79 -28.04 25.56
N PRO A 26 -11.10 -28.53 26.77
CA PRO A 26 -12.36 -28.20 27.45
C PRO A 26 -12.49 -26.69 27.73
N THR A 27 -11.36 -25.97 27.75
CA THR A 27 -11.30 -24.51 27.90
C THR A 27 -11.16 -23.78 26.57
N ALA A 28 -11.49 -24.43 25.45
CA ALA A 28 -11.48 -23.83 24.10
C ALA A 28 -12.29 -22.53 24.03
N ALA A 29 -13.44 -22.48 24.72
CA ALA A 29 -14.32 -21.31 24.77
C ALA A 29 -13.66 -20.10 25.45
N GLN A 30 -12.65 -20.34 26.30
CA GLN A 30 -11.87 -19.32 27.01
C GLN A 30 -10.56 -19.01 26.29
N GLY A 31 -10.19 -19.76 25.24
CA GLY A 31 -8.94 -19.58 24.51
C GLY A 31 -7.70 -20.12 25.24
N VAL A 32 -7.87 -21.03 26.21
CA VAL A 32 -6.78 -21.51 27.06
C VAL A 32 -6.45 -22.98 26.78
N ILE A 33 -5.15 -23.30 26.77
CA ILE A 33 -4.61 -24.66 26.73
C ILE A 33 -3.86 -24.92 28.05
N CYS A 34 -4.17 -26.04 28.70
CA CYS A 34 -3.56 -26.41 29.98
C CYS A 34 -2.73 -27.69 29.82
N PHE A 35 -1.45 -27.64 30.19
CA PHE A 35 -0.58 -28.81 30.31
C PHE A 35 -0.39 -29.15 31.79
N GLN A 36 -0.75 -30.37 32.18
CA GLN A 36 -0.72 -30.83 33.58
C GLN A 36 0.27 -31.98 33.77
N PHE A 37 0.66 -32.21 35.02
CA PHE A 37 1.61 -33.26 35.43
C PHE A 37 3.00 -33.16 34.80
N LEU A 38 3.45 -31.93 34.51
CA LEU A 38 4.80 -31.69 34.02
C LEU A 38 5.81 -31.79 35.19
N PRO A 39 6.89 -32.57 35.03
CA PRO A 39 8.02 -32.54 35.96
C PRO A 39 8.61 -31.12 36.06
N PRO A 40 9.18 -30.73 37.21
CA PRO A 40 9.91 -29.47 37.32
C PRO A 40 11.08 -29.44 36.33
N GLY A 41 11.21 -28.34 35.59
CA GLY A 41 12.16 -28.23 34.49
C GLY A 41 11.93 -26.97 33.66
N GLN A 42 12.78 -26.78 32.65
CA GLN A 42 12.60 -25.71 31.66
C GLN A 42 11.82 -26.24 30.46
N TYR A 43 10.84 -25.46 30.03
CA TYR A 43 10.00 -25.79 28.87
C TYR A 43 9.88 -24.58 27.95
N SER A 44 9.70 -24.83 26.67
CA SER A 44 9.33 -23.82 25.67
C SER A 44 8.01 -24.19 25.03
N ILE A 45 7.16 -23.18 24.80
CA ILE A 45 5.89 -23.36 24.11
C ILE A 45 6.04 -22.78 22.71
N GLN A 46 5.66 -23.58 21.71
CA GLN A 46 5.56 -23.18 20.32
C GLN A 46 4.10 -23.20 19.90
N VAL A 47 3.56 -22.05 19.47
CA VAL A 47 2.18 -21.95 19.02
C VAL A 47 2.13 -21.92 17.50
N THR A 48 1.30 -22.77 16.91
CA THR A 48 1.06 -22.83 15.47
C THR A 48 -0.40 -22.46 15.19
N ALA A 49 -0.62 -21.44 14.36
CA ALA A 49 -1.96 -21.02 13.97
C ALA A 49 -2.07 -20.92 12.44
N ALA A 50 -3.09 -21.55 11.86
CA ALA A 50 -3.29 -21.56 10.41
C ALA A 50 -3.91 -20.25 9.87
N GLU A 51 -4.84 -19.67 10.62
CA GLU A 51 -5.64 -18.51 10.19
C GLU A 51 -5.29 -17.21 10.94
N TYR A 52 -4.25 -17.23 11.76
CA TYR A 52 -3.85 -16.12 12.61
C TYR A 52 -2.36 -15.82 12.46
N VAL A 53 -2.00 -14.54 12.50
CA VAL A 53 -0.62 -14.06 12.58
C VAL A 53 -0.30 -13.79 14.04
N ALA A 54 0.80 -14.38 14.53
CA ALA A 54 1.29 -14.13 15.87
C ALA A 54 1.73 -12.66 16.03
N THR A 55 1.26 -12.00 17.08
CA THR A 55 1.72 -10.65 17.47
C THR A 55 2.73 -10.70 18.61
N THR A 56 2.91 -11.89 19.19
CA THR A 56 3.84 -12.20 20.29
C THR A 56 4.86 -13.21 19.74
N PRO A 57 6.07 -13.32 20.32
CA PRO A 57 7.04 -14.33 19.87
C PRO A 57 6.43 -15.74 19.86
N ASP A 58 6.65 -16.48 18.78
CA ASP A 58 6.12 -17.85 18.60
C ASP A 58 6.70 -18.85 19.60
N THR A 59 7.81 -18.50 20.25
CA THR A 59 8.48 -19.33 21.25
C THR A 59 8.62 -18.57 22.55
N MET A 60 8.08 -19.12 23.63
CA MET A 60 8.17 -18.55 24.96
C MET A 60 8.64 -19.61 25.96
N THR A 61 9.70 -19.29 26.70
CA THR A 61 10.32 -20.21 27.67
C THR A 61 9.81 -19.95 29.07
N VAL A 62 9.50 -21.02 29.80
CA VAL A 62 9.09 -20.97 31.20
C VAL A 62 9.88 -21.99 32.02
N THR A 63 10.26 -21.62 33.24
CA THR A 63 10.84 -22.55 34.20
C THR A 63 9.77 -22.96 35.20
N LEU A 64 9.44 -24.24 35.24
CA LEU A 64 8.48 -24.81 36.18
C LEU A 64 9.20 -25.31 37.43
N ARG A 65 8.77 -24.84 38.61
CA ARG A 65 9.23 -25.38 39.90
C ARG A 65 8.14 -26.27 40.50
N GLY A 66 8.56 -27.36 41.14
CA GLY A 66 7.64 -28.34 41.71
C GLY A 66 6.81 -27.72 42.84
N GLY A 67 5.48 -27.80 42.74
CA GLY A 67 4.56 -27.27 43.75
C GLY A 67 4.28 -25.77 43.68
N GLU A 68 4.69 -25.09 42.60
CA GLU A 68 4.39 -23.67 42.37
C GLU A 68 3.01 -23.48 41.72
N LEU A 69 2.51 -22.24 41.72
CA LEU A 69 1.28 -21.87 41.01
C LEU A 69 1.44 -22.15 39.50
N PRO A 70 0.35 -22.51 38.78
CA PRO A 70 0.41 -22.75 37.34
C PRO A 70 0.97 -21.52 36.63
N ALA A 71 2.04 -21.69 35.85
CA ALA A 71 2.56 -20.61 35.03
C ALA A 71 1.59 -20.32 33.89
N VAL A 72 1.16 -19.08 33.77
CA VAL A 72 0.27 -18.62 32.68
C VAL A 72 1.10 -17.84 31.69
N LEU A 73 1.09 -18.28 30.43
CA LEU A 73 1.73 -17.60 29.32
C LEU A 73 0.64 -17.06 28.41
N GLU A 74 0.73 -15.77 28.08
CA GLU A 74 -0.20 -15.10 27.19
C GLU A 74 0.37 -15.06 25.77
N PHE A 75 -0.42 -15.52 24.80
CA PHE A 75 -0.08 -15.49 23.39
C PHE A 75 -1.09 -14.63 22.64
N GLY A 76 -0.61 -13.58 21.97
CA GLY A 76 -1.42 -12.72 21.12
C GLY A 76 -1.35 -13.15 19.66
N ALA A 77 -2.51 -13.23 19.01
CA ALA A 77 -2.60 -13.45 17.58
C ALA A 77 -3.75 -12.66 16.97
N GLN A 78 -3.54 -12.15 15.75
CA GLN A 78 -4.55 -11.42 14.98
C GLN A 78 -5.02 -12.28 13.81
N ASN A 79 -6.32 -12.32 13.57
CA ASN A 79 -6.86 -13.07 12.43
C ASN A 79 -6.37 -12.45 11.13
N ILE A 80 -5.97 -13.26 10.15
CA ILE A 80 -5.46 -12.77 8.86
C ILE A 80 -6.50 -11.91 8.12
N VAL A 81 -7.79 -12.15 8.35
CA VAL A 81 -8.90 -11.36 7.77
C VAL A 81 -9.03 -9.98 8.42
N ASP A 82 -8.75 -9.86 9.73
CA ASP A 82 -8.74 -8.58 10.45
C ASP A 82 -7.40 -7.84 10.30
N ALA A 83 -6.32 -8.58 10.06
CA ALA A 83 -5.02 -8.06 9.69
C ALA A 83 -4.96 -7.59 8.22
N HIS A 84 -6.10 -7.60 7.51
CA HIS A 84 -6.23 -6.70 6.36
C HIS A 84 -5.79 -5.33 6.86
N PRO A 85 -4.79 -4.70 6.22
CA PRO A 85 -4.59 -3.30 6.44
C PRO A 85 -5.92 -2.66 6.06
N GLN A 86 -6.74 -2.30 7.05
CA GLN A 86 -7.62 -1.16 6.88
C GLN A 86 -6.71 -0.11 6.26
N PRO A 87 -7.06 0.49 5.11
CA PRO A 87 -6.38 1.66 4.63
C PRO A 87 -6.52 2.70 5.75
N SER A 88 -5.60 2.66 6.70
CA SER A 88 -5.34 3.75 7.58
C SER A 88 -4.77 4.76 6.62
N GLU A 89 -5.57 5.77 6.29
CA GLU A 89 -5.15 6.99 5.63
C GLU A 89 -3.98 7.70 6.38
N ALA A 90 -3.45 7.10 7.45
CA ALA A 90 -2.29 7.52 8.21
C ALA A 90 -0.97 6.75 7.90
N ALA A 91 -0.93 5.89 6.88
CA ALA A 91 0.33 5.42 6.29
C ALA A 91 0.55 6.04 4.90
N ALA A 92 0.47 7.37 4.82
CA ALA A 92 1.26 8.12 3.85
C ALA A 92 2.74 8.08 4.26
N GLU A 93 3.29 6.86 4.39
CA GLU A 93 4.72 6.60 4.30
C GLU A 93 5.06 6.41 2.81
N GLU A 94 4.60 7.30 1.94
CA GLU A 94 5.21 7.47 0.63
C GLU A 94 6.51 8.24 0.87
N SER A 95 7.62 7.51 1.01
CA SER A 95 8.95 8.02 0.66
C SER A 95 8.79 8.93 -0.57
N PRO A 96 9.25 10.20 -0.55
CA PRO A 96 8.80 11.21 -1.49
C PRO A 96 9.19 10.82 -2.93
N GLN A 97 8.29 10.10 -3.61
CA GLN A 97 8.33 9.73 -5.02
C GLN A 97 7.97 10.94 -5.90
N TRP A 98 8.50 12.10 -5.51
CA TRP A 98 8.44 13.35 -6.25
C TRP A 98 9.09 13.31 -7.66
N PRO A 99 10.01 12.39 -8.04
CA PRO A 99 10.57 12.47 -9.38
C PRO A 99 9.55 12.09 -10.47
N ARG A 100 8.49 11.33 -10.15
CA ARG A 100 7.50 10.90 -11.16
C ARG A 100 6.51 12.01 -11.50
N LEU A 101 6.00 12.72 -10.50
CA LEU A 101 5.10 13.87 -10.71
C LEU A 101 5.79 15.00 -11.48
N LEU A 102 7.08 15.25 -11.20
CA LEU A 102 7.86 16.20 -11.99
C LEU A 102 8.03 15.77 -13.45
N THR A 103 8.35 14.50 -13.72
CA THR A 103 8.57 14.05 -15.10
C THR A 103 7.30 14.18 -15.95
N ALA A 104 6.13 13.91 -15.37
CA ALA A 104 4.84 14.09 -16.06
C ALA A 104 4.53 15.58 -16.31
N ALA A 105 4.78 16.45 -15.32
CA ALA A 105 4.55 17.89 -15.46
C ALA A 105 5.46 18.53 -16.53
N VAL A 106 6.73 18.11 -16.59
CA VAL A 106 7.68 18.58 -17.61
C VAL A 106 7.27 18.12 -19.02
N GLY A 107 6.83 16.87 -19.17
CA GLY A 107 6.36 16.34 -20.45
C GLY A 107 5.14 17.10 -21.01
N ALA A 108 4.17 17.43 -20.16
CA ALA A 108 2.99 18.19 -20.55
C ALA A 108 3.34 19.63 -21.01
N LEU A 109 4.25 20.31 -20.30
CA LEU A 109 4.70 21.65 -20.69
C LEU A 109 5.40 21.66 -22.05
N ILE A 110 6.22 20.65 -22.34
CA ILE A 110 6.90 20.52 -23.64
C ILE A 110 5.88 20.34 -24.77
N ALA A 111 4.88 19.47 -24.58
CA ALA A 111 3.84 19.24 -25.58
C ALA A 111 3.06 20.52 -25.92
N LEU A 112 2.71 21.33 -24.90
CA LEU A 112 2.01 22.61 -25.09
C LEU A 112 2.85 23.62 -25.88
N VAL A 113 4.15 23.73 -25.59
CA VAL A 113 5.06 24.64 -26.30
C VAL A 113 5.22 24.22 -27.76
N VAL A 114 5.36 22.92 -28.03
CA VAL A 114 5.46 22.38 -29.40
C VAL A 114 4.19 22.68 -30.19
N MET A 115 3.01 22.46 -29.60
CA MET A 115 1.72 22.70 -30.25
C MET A 115 1.52 24.19 -30.61
N GLN A 116 1.91 25.10 -29.70
CA GLN A 116 1.89 26.55 -29.94
C GLN A 116 2.83 26.97 -31.07
N ALA A 117 4.07 26.45 -31.06
CA ALA A 117 5.04 26.75 -32.12
C ALA A 117 4.55 26.25 -33.49
N LEU A 118 4.00 25.03 -33.55
CA LEU A 118 3.42 24.48 -34.77
C LEU A 118 2.28 25.35 -35.30
N GLY A 119 1.37 25.77 -34.42
CA GLY A 119 0.27 26.67 -34.76
C GLY A 119 0.75 27.98 -35.36
N LEU A 120 1.77 28.60 -34.75
CA LEU A 120 2.35 29.85 -35.24
C LEU A 120 3.06 29.68 -36.59
N VAL A 121 3.77 28.58 -36.80
CA VAL A 121 4.43 28.26 -38.08
C VAL A 121 3.40 28.05 -39.18
N ILE A 122 2.36 27.27 -38.93
CA ILE A 122 1.27 27.04 -39.90
C ILE A 122 0.56 28.36 -40.21
N TYR A 123 0.28 29.17 -39.20
CA TYR A 123 -0.32 30.50 -39.35
C TYR A 123 0.53 31.39 -40.25
N LEU A 124 1.84 31.52 -39.97
CA LEU A 124 2.72 32.36 -40.77
C LEU A 124 2.84 31.85 -42.21
N LEU A 125 2.90 30.54 -42.45
CA LEU A 125 2.97 29.97 -43.79
C LEU A 125 1.69 30.22 -44.61
N ARG A 126 0.51 30.08 -43.98
CA ARG A 126 -0.79 30.34 -44.63
C ARG A 126 -1.06 31.83 -44.82
N PHE A 127 -0.70 32.65 -43.84
CA PHE A 127 -1.03 34.07 -43.81
C PHE A 127 -0.02 34.94 -44.57
N ARG A 128 1.29 34.61 -44.56
CA ARG A 128 2.29 35.29 -45.43
C ARG A 128 2.01 35.11 -46.93
N ARG A 129 1.24 34.09 -47.33
CA ARG A 129 0.81 33.92 -48.73
C ARG A 129 -0.26 34.91 -49.16
N ARG A 130 -0.93 35.59 -48.22
CA ARG A 130 -1.88 36.67 -48.52
C ARG A 130 -1.15 38.01 -48.43
N LYS A 131 -0.37 38.34 -49.46
CA LYS A 131 0.08 39.74 -49.64
C LYS A 131 -1.16 40.61 -49.93
N PRO A 132 -1.40 41.72 -49.21
CA PRO A 132 -2.48 42.62 -49.55
C PRO A 132 -2.20 43.23 -50.94
N ALA A 133 -3.16 43.12 -51.85
CA ALA A 133 -3.10 43.77 -53.14
C ALA A 133 -3.04 45.29 -52.94
N LYS A 134 -2.08 45.96 -53.58
CA LYS A 134 -1.96 47.43 -53.53
C LYS A 134 -3.23 48.04 -54.14
N PRO A 135 -3.91 48.99 -53.48
CA PRO A 135 -5.05 49.68 -54.09
C PRO A 135 -4.55 50.59 -55.21
N SER A 136 -5.06 50.36 -56.42
CA SER A 136 -4.89 51.26 -57.57
C SER A 136 -5.82 52.46 -57.38
N VAL A 137 -5.24 53.63 -57.12
CA VAL A 137 -5.96 54.91 -57.12
C VAL A 137 -6.21 55.30 -58.59
N SER A 138 -7.42 55.05 -59.09
CA SER A 138 -7.85 55.52 -60.41
C SER A 138 -8.24 57.00 -60.33
N GLN A 139 -7.32 57.87 -60.74
CA GLN A 139 -7.59 59.28 -60.97
C GLN A 139 -8.31 59.41 -62.32
N THR A 140 -9.63 59.55 -62.33
CA THR A 140 -10.35 59.93 -63.57
C THR A 140 -11.61 60.72 -63.25
N GLY A 141 -11.56 62.02 -63.52
CA GLY A 141 -12.67 62.94 -63.31
C GLY A 141 -12.39 64.34 -63.83
N GLN A 142 -11.78 64.47 -65.02
CA GLN A 142 -11.82 65.74 -65.77
C GLN A 142 -12.93 65.66 -66.81
N PHE A 143 -14.05 66.31 -66.51
CA PHE A 143 -15.16 66.51 -67.45
C PHE A 143 -15.04 67.92 -68.05
N LYS A 144 -14.57 68.02 -69.30
CA LYS A 144 -14.65 69.25 -70.12
C LYS A 144 -16.09 69.40 -70.62
N ARG A 145 -16.78 70.46 -70.19
CA ARG A 145 -18.07 70.90 -70.78
C ARG A 145 -17.81 71.67 -72.07
N PRO A 146 -18.39 71.31 -73.22
CA PRO A 146 -18.43 72.20 -74.38
C PRO A 146 -19.60 73.20 -74.24
N LEU A 147 -19.31 74.47 -74.50
CA LEU A 147 -20.29 75.55 -74.66
C LEU A 147 -20.95 75.46 -76.03
N THR A 148 -22.27 75.53 -76.09
CA THR A 148 -23.05 76.22 -77.14
C THR A 148 -24.38 76.59 -76.55
#